data_AF-A0A914WZU5-F1
#
_entry.id   AF-A0A914WZU5-F1
#
_cell.length_a   1.000
_cell.length_b   1.000
_cell.length_c   1.000
_cell.angle_alpha   90.00
_cell.angle_beta   90.00
_cell.angle_gamma   90.00
#
_symmetry.space_group_name_H-M   'P 1'
#
loop_
_entity.id
_entity.type
_entity.pdbx_description
1 polymer ?
#
loop_
_entity_poly.entity_id
_entity_poly.type
_entity_poly.pdbx_seq_one_letter_code
_entity_poly.pdbx_strand_id
1 'polypeptide(L)'
;MMPLNALLALTILCDSNLRRRKELVFIVALAFADVLFGLGTLLTGCFRIHASNMLADGGNTTLPMVSPWSCYFTLRNMLTIYGMEVSILMLTAISLERLMAVAWFQKYANIGIRKLVAWAIAVFTFPLIPLSYASYQVYIASVQGALTSATCGIGPPDWYGLFHNWFSGTVGIVSVVLYGGVLLAYRKAKKLL
;
A
#
# COMPACT_ATOMS: atom_id res chain seq x y z
N MET A 1 0.72 6.98 13.79
CA MET A 1 1.69 6.94 12.66
C MET A 1 1.32 7.89 11.53
N MET A 2 0.07 7.91 11.06
CA MET A 2 -0.41 8.84 10.02
C MET A 2 0.04 10.32 10.17
N PRO A 3 -0.08 10.99 11.34
CA PRO A 3 0.29 12.40 11.45
C PRO A 3 1.78 12.64 11.26
N LEU A 4 2.61 11.71 11.74
CA LEU A 4 4.07 11.78 11.63
C LEU A 4 4.51 11.61 10.17
N ASN A 5 3.89 10.67 9.44
CA ASN A 5 4.19 10.45 8.03
C ASN A 5 3.73 11.62 7.15
N ALA A 6 2.58 12.22 7.45
CA ALA A 6 2.12 13.44 6.79
C ALA A 6 3.09 14.60 7.03
N LEU A 7 3.53 14.81 8.27
CA LEU A 7 4.54 15.83 8.61
C LEU A 7 5.86 15.58 7.89
N LEU A 8 6.36 14.34 7.88
CA LEU A 8 7.59 13.97 7.16
C LEU A 8 7.50 14.29 5.68
N ALA A 9 6.40 13.91 5.02
CA ALA A 9 6.17 14.20 3.61
C ALA A 9 6.14 15.71 3.36
N LEU A 10 5.45 16.48 4.19
CA LEU A 10 5.40 17.94 4.09
C LEU A 10 6.77 18.58 4.28
N THR A 11 7.55 18.17 5.29
CA THR A 11 8.90 18.69 5.52
C THR A 11 9.79 18.46 4.30
N ILE A 12 9.77 17.26 3.73
CA ILE A 12 10.56 16.94 2.54
C ILE A 12 10.08 17.77 1.35
N LEU A 13 8.77 17.92 1.13
CA LEU A 13 8.21 18.65 -0.01
C LEU A 13 8.41 20.17 0.06
N CYS A 14 8.45 20.74 1.27
CA CYS A 14 8.67 22.16 1.48
C CYS A 14 10.17 22.54 1.35
N ASP A 15 11.08 21.67 1.78
CA ASP A 15 12.53 21.93 1.73
C ASP A 15 13.13 21.67 0.33
N SER A 16 13.75 22.69 -0.27
CA SER A 16 14.35 22.58 -1.62
C SER A 16 15.63 21.74 -1.65
N ASN A 17 16.37 21.65 -0.54
CA ASN A 17 17.56 20.81 -0.41
C ASN A 17 17.17 19.33 -0.26
N LEU A 18 16.14 19.05 0.54
CA LEU A 18 15.64 17.68 0.72
C LEU A 18 15.01 17.14 -0.57
N ARG A 19 14.21 17.92 -1.30
CA ARG A 19 13.61 17.47 -2.59
C ARG A 19 14.62 17.03 -3.64
N ARG A 20 15.88 17.49 -3.56
CA ARG A 20 16.93 17.12 -4.51
C ARG A 20 17.55 15.75 -4.23
N ARG A 21 17.28 15.16 -3.06
CA ARG A 21 17.76 13.85 -2.67
C ARG A 21 16.90 12.76 -3.28
N LYS A 22 17.53 11.92 -4.12
CA LYS A 22 16.86 10.86 -4.89
C LYS A 22 16.15 9.85 -4.00
N GLU A 23 16.77 9.54 -2.86
CA GLU A 23 16.26 8.61 -1.85
C GLU A 23 14.96 9.08 -1.18
N LEU A 24 14.78 10.40 -1.05
CA LEU A 24 13.62 10.95 -0.36
C LEU A 24 12.35 10.87 -1.21
N VAL A 25 12.48 10.68 -2.53
CA VAL A 25 11.33 10.53 -3.45
C VAL A 25 10.47 9.32 -3.04
N PHE A 26 11.09 8.17 -2.83
CA PHE A 26 10.38 6.94 -2.44
C PHE A 26 9.88 7.00 -1.00
N ILE A 27 10.59 7.71 -0.12
CA ILE A 27 10.15 7.92 1.27
C ILE A 27 8.90 8.78 1.32
N VAL A 28 8.82 9.85 0.52
CA VAL A 28 7.60 10.67 0.42
C VAL A 28 6.44 9.84 -0.14
N ALA A 29 6.68 9.03 -1.17
CA ALA A 29 5.65 8.18 -1.75
C ALA A 29 5.14 7.12 -0.75
N LEU A 30 6.04 6.51 0.04
CA LEU A 30 5.68 5.57 1.11
C LEU A 30 4.90 6.27 2.22
N ALA A 31 5.34 7.45 2.67
CA ALA A 31 4.65 8.23 3.68
C ALA A 31 3.22 8.58 3.24
N PHE A 32 3.03 8.89 1.96
CA PHE A 32 1.70 9.13 1.40
C PHE A 32 0.83 7.86 1.39
N ALA A 33 1.40 6.70 1.05
CA ALA A 33 0.70 5.41 1.13
C ALA A 33 0.23 5.09 2.56
N ASP A 34 1.08 5.30 3.55
CA ASP A 34 0.74 5.14 4.97
C ASP A 34 -0.36 6.10 5.42
N VAL A 35 -0.40 7.31 4.87
CA VAL A 35 -1.48 8.26 5.14
C VAL A 35 -2.81 7.76 4.57
N LEU A 36 -2.82 7.25 3.33
CA LEU A 36 -4.02 6.64 2.74
C LEU A 36 -4.52 5.44 3.55
N PHE A 37 -3.61 4.56 3.96
CA PHE A 37 -3.93 3.42 4.81
C PHE A 37 -4.49 3.85 6.18
N GLY A 38 -3.85 4.84 6.81
CA GLY A 38 -4.29 5.41 8.08
C GLY A 38 -5.68 6.04 8.00
N LEU A 39 -5.97 6.78 6.92
CA LEU A 39 -7.29 7.35 6.65
C LEU A 39 -8.34 6.25 6.44
N GLY A 40 -8.04 5.22 5.66
CA GLY A 40 -8.93 4.08 5.46
C GLY A 40 -9.28 3.37 6.78
N THR A 41 -8.27 3.17 7.63
CA THR A 41 -8.43 2.56 8.96
C THR A 41 -9.27 3.44 9.88
N LEU A 42 -9.01 4.74 9.91
CA LEU A 42 -9.78 5.70 10.71
C LEU A 42 -11.26 5.71 10.30
N LEU A 43 -11.54 5.78 8.99
CA LEU A 43 -12.90 5.75 8.45
C LEU A 43 -13.60 4.42 8.78
N THR A 44 -12.87 3.31 8.77
CA THR A 44 -13.39 2.00 9.17
C THR A 44 -13.74 1.98 10.66
N GLY A 45 -12.90 2.56 11.52
CA GLY A 45 -13.19 2.75 12.94
C GLY A 45 -14.45 3.57 13.19
N CYS A 46 -14.56 4.74 12.55
CA CYS A 46 -15.75 5.59 12.64
C CYS A 46 -17.02 4.85 12.22
N PHE A 47 -16.98 4.09 11.12
CA PHE A 47 -18.12 3.31 10.66
C PHE A 47 -18.52 2.22 11.67
N ARG A 48 -17.54 1.51 12.25
CA ARG A 48 -17.81 0.48 13.26
C ARG A 48 -18.43 1.06 14.53
N ILE A 49 -17.94 2.21 15.00
CA ILE A 49 -18.51 2.92 16.16
C ILE A 49 -19.95 3.33 15.85
N HIS A 50 -20.20 3.95 14.69
CA HIS A 50 -21.54 4.34 14.28
C HIS A 50 -22.50 3.15 14.21
N ALA A 51 -22.08 2.06 13.58
CA ALA A 51 -22.86 0.83 13.51
C ALA A 51 -23.14 0.22 14.89
N SER A 52 -22.13 0.21 15.78
CA SER A 52 -22.29 -0.28 17.15
C SER A 52 -23.31 0.53 17.94
N ASN A 53 -23.32 1.85 17.77
CA ASN A 53 -24.29 2.72 18.44
C ASN A 53 -25.70 2.47 17.91
N MET A 54 -25.87 2.31 16.60
CA MET A 54 -27.17 1.96 16.02
C MET A 54 -27.73 0.63 16.54
N LEU A 55 -26.85 -0.36 16.79
CA LEU A 55 -27.23 -1.63 17.40
C LEU A 55 -27.58 -1.49 18.89
N ALA A 56 -26.84 -0.66 19.62
CA ALA A 56 -27.08 -0.42 21.04
C ALA A 56 -28.39 0.32 21.30
N ASP A 57 -28.79 1.22 20.40
CA ASP A 57 -30.02 2.03 20.52
C ASP A 57 -31.31 1.29 20.08
N GLY A 58 -31.26 -0.04 19.90
CA GLY A 58 -32.42 -0.84 19.49
C GLY A 58 -32.81 -0.67 18.01
N GLY A 59 -31.92 -0.10 17.19
CA GLY A 59 -32.10 -0.02 15.75
C GLY A 59 -32.17 -1.41 15.12
N ASN A 60 -32.97 -1.56 14.06
CA ASN A 60 -33.10 -2.82 13.32
C ASN A 60 -31.71 -3.38 13.00
N THR A 61 -31.45 -4.61 13.46
CA THR A 61 -30.14 -5.28 13.54
C THR A 61 -29.47 -5.59 12.20
N THR A 62 -30.05 -5.12 11.11
CA THR A 62 -29.41 -5.12 9.80
C THR A 62 -28.62 -3.83 9.67
N LEU A 63 -27.33 -3.88 10.04
CA LEU A 63 -26.29 -3.11 9.34
C LEU A 63 -26.73 -2.99 7.87
N PRO A 64 -26.83 -1.79 7.29
CA PRO A 64 -27.50 -1.60 6.01
C PRO A 64 -26.99 -2.69 5.09
N MET A 65 -27.90 -3.53 4.59
CA MET A 65 -27.57 -4.63 3.69
C MET A 65 -27.05 -4.02 2.39
N VAL A 66 -25.83 -3.50 2.44
CA VAL A 66 -25.12 -3.03 1.28
C VAL A 66 -24.71 -4.28 0.55
N SER A 67 -25.00 -4.32 -0.75
CA SER A 67 -24.48 -5.37 -1.61
C SER A 67 -22.96 -5.51 -1.37
N PRO A 68 -22.40 -6.72 -1.48
CA PRO A 68 -20.95 -6.91 -1.30
C PRO A 68 -20.10 -5.96 -2.16
N TRP A 69 -20.62 -5.61 -3.34
CA TRP A 69 -20.07 -4.57 -4.20
C TRP A 69 -20.05 -3.19 -3.60
N SER A 70 -21.19 -2.73 -3.11
CA SER A 70 -21.31 -1.43 -2.47
C SER A 70 -20.42 -1.35 -1.24
N CYS A 71 -20.25 -2.48 -0.53
CA CYS A 71 -19.30 -2.59 0.57
C CYS A 71 -17.85 -2.45 0.10
N TYR A 72 -17.44 -3.19 -0.94
CA TYR A 72 -16.08 -3.17 -1.46
C TYR A 72 -15.68 -1.79 -1.99
N PHE A 73 -16.57 -1.12 -2.72
CA PHE A 73 -16.37 0.23 -3.25
C PHE A 73 -16.56 1.35 -2.24
N THR A 74 -16.80 1.05 -0.95
CA THR A 74 -16.73 2.10 0.06
C THR A 74 -15.32 2.70 0.10
N LEU A 75 -15.26 4.04 0.23
CA LEU A 75 -14.01 4.77 0.32
C LEU A 75 -13.06 4.19 1.38
N ARG A 76 -13.60 3.77 2.54
CA ARG A 76 -12.83 3.18 3.63
C ARG A 76 -12.10 1.89 3.22
N ASN A 77 -12.77 1.01 2.48
CA ASN A 77 -12.21 -0.28 2.08
C ASN A 77 -11.19 -0.07 0.97
N MET A 78 -11.53 0.77 -0.01
CA MET A 78 -10.61 1.16 -1.09
C MET A 78 -9.32 1.77 -0.56
N LEU A 79 -9.40 2.74 0.35
CA LEU A 79 -8.22 3.38 0.94
C LEU A 79 -7.36 2.40 1.75
N THR A 80 -8.00 1.49 2.50
CA THR A 80 -7.30 0.49 3.32
C THR A 80 -6.54 -0.49 2.44
N ILE A 81 -7.23 -1.10 1.46
CA ILE A 81 -6.64 -2.06 0.52
C ILE A 81 -5.53 -1.38 -0.28
N TYR A 82 -5.83 -0.24 -0.89
CA TYR A 82 -4.88 0.48 -1.73
C TYR A 82 -3.63 0.90 -0.94
N GLY A 83 -3.81 1.55 0.21
CA GLY A 83 -2.69 2.02 1.02
C GLY A 83 -1.79 0.88 1.48
N MET A 84 -2.37 -0.26 1.85
CA MET A 84 -1.64 -1.47 2.24
C MET A 84 -0.78 -2.01 1.08
N GLU A 85 -1.36 -2.20 -0.10
CA GLU A 85 -0.66 -2.74 -1.27
C GLU A 85 0.41 -1.79 -1.81
N VAL A 86 0.12 -0.49 -1.87
CA VAL A 86 1.10 0.52 -2.28
C VAL A 86 2.30 0.53 -1.34
N SER A 87 2.09 0.41 -0.02
CA SER A 87 3.18 0.43 0.97
C SER A 87 4.15 -0.73 0.76
N ILE A 88 3.62 -1.94 0.53
CA ILE A 88 4.40 -3.16 0.25
C ILE A 88 5.22 -3.00 -1.04
N LEU A 89 4.61 -2.50 -2.11
CA LEU A 89 5.31 -2.25 -3.37
C LEU A 89 6.38 -1.17 -3.26
N MET A 90 6.09 -0.10 -2.52
CA MET A 90 7.02 1.01 -2.34
C MET A 90 8.26 0.57 -1.56
N LEU A 91 8.12 -0.28 -0.55
CA LEU A 91 9.26 -0.89 0.15
C LEU A 91 10.15 -1.68 -0.81
N THR A 92 9.57 -2.38 -1.77
CA THR A 92 10.33 -3.14 -2.78
C THR A 92 11.00 -2.22 -3.80
N ALA A 93 10.33 -1.15 -4.20
CA ALA A 93 10.92 -0.12 -5.04
C ALA A 93 12.13 0.54 -4.35
N ILE A 94 12.05 0.80 -3.03
CA ILE A 94 13.18 1.26 -2.23
C ILE A 94 14.32 0.24 -2.27
N SER A 95 14.05 -1.04 -2.05
CA SER A 95 15.08 -2.09 -2.12
C SER A 95 15.78 -2.16 -3.48
N LEU A 96 15.01 -2.05 -4.58
CA LEU A 96 15.53 -2.00 -5.95
C LEU A 96 16.37 -0.74 -6.20
N GLU A 97 15.91 0.42 -5.71
CA GLU A 97 16.63 1.68 -5.81
C GLU A 97 18.00 1.59 -5.14
N ARG A 98 18.04 1.04 -3.92
CA ARG A 98 19.29 0.80 -3.19
C ARG A 98 20.22 -0.16 -3.91
N LEU A 99 19.68 -1.24 -4.48
CA LEU A 99 20.48 -2.18 -5.26
C LEU A 99 21.07 -1.50 -6.50
N MET A 100 20.29 -0.67 -7.20
CA MET A 100 20.78 0.08 -8.36
C MET A 100 21.87 1.08 -8.00
N ALA A 101 21.71 1.78 -6.89
CA ALA A 101 22.69 2.75 -6.40
C ALA A 101 24.04 2.10 -6.10
N VAL A 102 24.06 0.87 -5.54
CA VAL A 102 25.29 0.16 -5.19
C VAL A 102 25.88 -0.62 -6.37
N ALA A 103 25.06 -1.39 -7.10
CA ALA A 103 25.55 -2.26 -8.17
C ALA A 103 25.87 -1.50 -9.47
N TRP A 104 25.17 -0.39 -9.76
CA TRP A 104 25.34 0.40 -10.98
C TRP A 104 25.47 1.90 -10.69
N PHE A 105 26.37 2.26 -9.77
CA PHE A 105 26.57 3.64 -9.32
C PHE A 105 26.64 4.68 -10.47
N GLN A 106 27.45 4.44 -11.50
CA GLN A 106 27.58 5.39 -12.64
C GLN A 106 26.27 5.61 -13.38
N LYS A 107 25.52 4.52 -13.67
CA LYS A 107 24.22 4.62 -14.35
C LYS A 107 23.22 5.32 -13.44
N TYR A 108 23.18 4.94 -12.16
CA TYR A 108 22.27 5.50 -11.17
C TYR A 108 22.53 7.00 -10.92
N ALA A 109 23.80 7.44 -10.87
CA ALA A 109 24.18 8.84 -10.75
C ALA A 109 23.56 9.70 -11.85
N ASN A 110 23.52 9.18 -13.08
CA ASN A 110 22.94 9.84 -14.25
C ASN A 110 21.41 9.80 -14.32
N ILE A 111 20.73 8.99 -13.49
CA ILE A 111 19.26 8.99 -13.42
C ILE A 111 18.79 10.29 -12.75
N GLY A 112 18.14 11.17 -13.52
CA GLY A 112 17.54 12.39 -12.96
C GLY A 112 16.33 12.11 -12.07
N ILE A 113 16.08 12.99 -11.10
CA ILE A 113 14.97 12.87 -10.12
C ILE A 113 13.61 12.69 -10.80
N ARG A 114 13.36 13.38 -11.92
CA ARG A 114 12.10 13.25 -12.68
C ARG A 114 11.80 11.80 -13.09
N LYS A 115 12.82 11.02 -13.44
CA LYS A 115 12.66 9.60 -13.79
C LYS A 115 12.32 8.76 -12.56
N LEU A 116 12.91 9.06 -11.41
CA LEU A 116 12.58 8.39 -10.15
C LEU A 116 11.16 8.74 -9.68
N VAL A 117 10.72 9.99 -9.85
CA VAL A 117 9.34 10.40 -9.59
C VAL A 117 8.38 9.64 -10.50
N ALA A 118 8.67 9.56 -11.80
CA ALA A 118 7.85 8.78 -12.74
C ALA A 118 7.79 7.29 -12.34
N TRP A 119 8.91 6.71 -11.89
CA TRP A 119 8.94 5.35 -11.38
C TRP A 119 8.11 5.20 -10.10
N ALA A 120 8.24 6.11 -9.13
CA ALA A 120 7.42 6.11 -7.92
C ALA A 120 5.93 6.19 -8.26
N ILE A 121 5.54 7.05 -9.21
CA ILE A 121 4.15 7.13 -9.72
C ILE A 121 3.72 5.80 -10.35
N ALA A 122 4.55 5.20 -11.20
CA ALA A 122 4.23 3.91 -11.84
C ALA A 122 3.98 2.81 -10.79
N VAL A 123 4.83 2.73 -9.76
CA VAL A 123 4.65 1.81 -8.63
C VAL A 123 3.37 2.15 -7.86
N PHE A 124 3.10 3.43 -7.63
CA PHE A 124 1.88 3.89 -6.95
C PHE A 124 0.61 3.52 -7.73
N THR A 125 0.66 3.54 -9.05
CA THR A 125 -0.48 3.15 -9.91
C THR A 125 -0.64 1.64 -10.08
N PHE A 126 0.40 0.85 -9.82
CA PHE A 126 0.39 -0.60 -10.06
C PHE A 126 -0.69 -1.35 -9.27
N PRO A 127 -0.99 -1.03 -8.00
CA PRO A 127 -2.08 -1.65 -7.23
C PRO A 127 -3.48 -1.48 -7.81
N LEU A 128 -3.69 -0.56 -8.77
CA LEU A 128 -4.98 -0.43 -9.45
C LEU A 128 -5.35 -1.68 -10.25
N ILE A 129 -4.36 -2.47 -10.68
CA ILE A 129 -4.57 -3.73 -11.39
C ILE A 129 -5.13 -4.82 -10.45
N PRO A 130 -4.47 -5.19 -9.34
CA PRO A 130 -5.04 -6.16 -8.40
C PRO A 130 -6.33 -5.66 -7.74
N LEU A 131 -6.50 -4.34 -7.54
CA LEU A 131 -7.77 -3.77 -7.06
C LEU A 131 -8.94 -4.02 -8.02
N SER A 132 -8.70 -3.89 -9.33
CA SER A 132 -9.71 -4.18 -10.36
C SER A 132 -9.97 -5.68 -10.52
N TYR A 133 -8.97 -6.53 -10.27
CA TYR A 133 -9.18 -7.98 -10.22
C TYR A 133 -9.95 -8.42 -8.98
N ALA A 134 -9.62 -7.89 -7.80
CA ALA A 134 -10.33 -8.17 -6.56
C ALA A 134 -11.78 -7.67 -6.61
N SER A 135 -12.03 -6.52 -7.25
CA SER A 135 -13.39 -6.04 -7.50
C SER A 135 -14.19 -7.00 -8.39
N TYR A 136 -13.57 -7.53 -9.45
CA TYR A 136 -14.17 -8.55 -10.32
C TYR A 136 -14.47 -9.87 -9.60
N GLN A 137 -13.64 -10.31 -8.65
CA GLN A 137 -13.93 -11.53 -7.89
C GLN A 137 -15.08 -11.33 -6.89
N VAL A 138 -15.19 -10.15 -6.29
CA VAL A 138 -16.35 -9.76 -5.47
C VAL A 138 -17.64 -9.79 -6.32
N TYR A 139 -17.58 -9.41 -7.60
CA TYR A 139 -18.69 -9.61 -8.54
C TYR A 139 -19.16 -11.05 -8.57
N ILE A 140 -18.26 -11.97 -8.90
CA ILE A 140 -18.59 -13.36 -9.13
C ILE A 140 -19.15 -13.98 -7.86
N ALA A 141 -18.52 -13.74 -6.71
CA ALA A 141 -18.98 -14.24 -5.42
C ALA A 141 -20.36 -13.68 -5.04
N SER A 142 -20.66 -12.41 -5.38
CA SER A 142 -21.97 -11.80 -5.12
C SER A 142 -23.07 -12.37 -6.01
N VAL A 143 -22.76 -12.65 -7.29
CA VAL A 143 -23.68 -13.25 -8.26
C VAL A 143 -23.97 -14.73 -7.91
N GLN A 144 -23.00 -15.43 -7.31
CA GLN A 144 -23.12 -16.83 -6.91
C GLN A 144 -23.82 -17.04 -5.55
N GLY A 145 -24.27 -15.97 -4.88
CA GLY A 145 -24.98 -16.08 -3.60
C GLY A 145 -24.11 -16.55 -2.42
N ALA A 146 -22.78 -16.57 -2.56
CA ALA A 146 -21.86 -17.07 -1.56
C ALA A 146 -21.55 -16.05 -0.44
N LEU A 147 -21.95 -14.79 -0.60
CA LEU A 147 -21.71 -13.71 0.37
C LEU A 147 -22.97 -13.50 1.24
N THR A 148 -23.03 -14.22 2.36
CA THR A 148 -24.15 -14.16 3.33
C THR A 148 -23.88 -13.26 4.53
N SER A 149 -22.71 -12.61 4.62
CA SER A 149 -22.37 -11.83 5.82
C SER A 149 -23.08 -10.47 5.85
N ALA A 150 -23.84 -10.23 6.93
CA ALA A 150 -24.56 -8.98 7.20
C ALA A 150 -23.64 -7.81 7.60
N THR A 151 -22.32 -8.01 7.60
CA THR A 151 -21.34 -7.02 8.04
C THR A 151 -20.44 -6.63 6.88
N CYS A 152 -20.45 -5.35 6.51
CA CYS A 152 -19.48 -4.81 5.55
C CYS A 152 -18.10 -4.70 6.19
N GLY A 153 -17.35 -5.81 6.14
CA GLY A 153 -15.97 -5.95 6.62
C GLY A 153 -15.24 -7.05 5.86
N ILE A 154 -13.91 -7.03 5.95
CA ILE A 154 -13.05 -8.09 5.42
C ILE A 154 -13.24 -9.30 6.36
N GLY A 155 -13.92 -10.36 5.90
CA GLY A 155 -14.27 -11.58 6.62
C GLY A 155 -13.51 -12.82 6.12
N PRO A 156 -13.79 -14.04 6.63
CA PRO A 156 -13.11 -15.27 6.18
C PRO A 156 -13.98 -16.16 5.28
N PRO A 157 -13.40 -16.98 4.37
CA PRO A 157 -12.09 -16.84 3.75
C PRO A 157 -12.24 -15.93 2.52
N ASP A 158 -12.06 -14.62 2.71
CA ASP A 158 -12.05 -13.70 1.59
C ASP A 158 -10.83 -14.04 0.72
N TRP A 159 -11.06 -14.37 -0.55
CA TRP A 159 -10.01 -14.56 -1.56
C TRP A 159 -8.97 -13.42 -1.56
N TYR A 160 -9.39 -12.21 -1.17
CA TYR A 160 -8.50 -11.08 -0.92
C TYR A 160 -7.45 -11.36 0.15
N GLY A 161 -7.80 -11.97 1.28
CA GLY A 161 -6.83 -12.31 2.33
C GLY A 161 -5.80 -13.34 1.87
N LEU A 162 -6.21 -14.34 1.10
CA LEU A 162 -5.29 -15.31 0.47
C LEU A 162 -4.38 -14.62 -0.54
N PHE A 163 -4.94 -13.79 -1.42
CA PHE A 163 -4.17 -13.01 -2.39
C PHE A 163 -3.18 -12.07 -1.69
N HIS A 164 -3.63 -11.33 -0.69
CA HIS A 164 -2.81 -10.41 0.09
C HIS A 164 -1.66 -11.14 0.79
N ASN A 165 -1.93 -12.27 1.44
CA ASN A 165 -0.89 -13.07 2.10
C ASN A 165 0.12 -13.62 1.10
N TRP A 166 -0.34 -14.12 -0.06
CA TRP A 166 0.54 -14.60 -1.12
C TRP A 166 1.38 -13.46 -1.72
N PHE A 167 0.75 -12.31 -2.00
CA PHE A 167 1.40 -11.15 -2.57
C PHE A 167 2.41 -10.54 -1.60
N SER A 168 2.01 -10.23 -0.38
CA SER A 168 2.89 -9.70 0.67
C SER A 168 4.04 -10.66 0.98
N GLY A 169 3.79 -11.97 1.04
CA GLY A 169 4.81 -13.00 1.21
C GLY A 169 5.82 -13.01 0.06
N THR A 170 5.34 -13.01 -1.18
CA THR A 170 6.19 -12.99 -2.38
C THR A 170 7.04 -11.72 -2.43
N VAL A 171 6.42 -10.57 -2.20
CA VAL A 171 7.10 -9.27 -2.21
C VAL A 171 8.10 -9.17 -1.05
N GLY A 172 7.77 -9.72 0.12
CA GLY A 172 8.68 -9.83 1.26
C GLY A 172 9.94 -10.64 0.94
N ILE A 173 9.78 -11.82 0.33
CA ILE A 173 10.91 -12.66 -0.11
C ILE A 173 11.77 -11.90 -1.13
N VAL A 174 11.16 -11.26 -2.13
CA VAL A 174 11.88 -10.46 -3.12
C VAL A 174 12.68 -9.35 -2.45
N SER A 175 12.08 -8.62 -1.50
CA SER A 175 12.77 -7.55 -0.78
C SER A 175 13.97 -8.05 0.02
N VAL A 176 13.86 -9.21 0.68
CA VAL A 176 14.97 -9.84 1.40
C VAL A 176 16.11 -10.22 0.44
N VAL A 177 15.78 -10.82 -0.71
CA VAL A 177 16.78 -11.17 -1.73
C VAL A 177 17.50 -9.93 -2.26
N LEU A 178 16.75 -8.84 -2.52
CA LEU A 178 17.32 -7.58 -2.98
C LEU A 178 18.26 -6.96 -1.95
N TYR A 179 17.87 -6.90 -0.68
CA TYR A 179 18.73 -6.41 0.40
C TYR A 179 19.98 -7.29 0.60
N GLY A 180 19.84 -8.61 0.46
CA GLY A 180 20.98 -9.52 0.42
C GLY A 180 21.95 -9.16 -0.71
N GLY A 181 21.42 -8.88 -1.91
CA GLY A 181 22.19 -8.39 -3.05
C GLY A 181 22.91 -7.06 -2.77
N VAL A 182 22.25 -6.10 -2.11
CA VAL A 182 22.84 -4.82 -1.70
C VAL A 182 24.05 -5.06 -0.79
N LEU A 183 23.90 -5.91 0.23
CA LEU A 183 24.97 -6.21 1.19
C LEU A 183 26.17 -6.88 0.50
N LEU A 184 25.92 -7.83 -0.41
CA LEU A 184 26.97 -8.50 -1.18
C LEU A 184 27.71 -7.52 -2.11
N ALA A 185 26.96 -6.68 -2.84
CA ALA A 185 27.54 -5.67 -3.72
C ALA A 185 28.38 -4.66 -2.93
N TYR A 186 27.89 -4.21 -1.77
CA TYR A 186 28.61 -3.31 -0.89
C TYR A 186 29.90 -3.95 -0.34
N ARG A 187 29.84 -5.20 0.13
CA ARG A 187 31.03 -5.94 0.59
C ARG A 187 32.08 -6.09 -0.51
N LYS A 188 31.66 -6.33 -1.75
CA LYS A 188 32.57 -6.42 -2.90
C LYS A 188 33.20 -5.07 -3.23
N ALA A 189 32.42 -3.99 -3.24
CA ALA A 189 32.92 -2.64 -3.47
C ALA A 189 33.92 -2.21 -2.40
N LYS A 190 33.68 -2.54 -1.12
CA LYS A 190 34.59 -2.24 -0.01
C LYS A 190 35.95 -2.93 -0.14
N LYS A 191 36.05 -4.08 -0.82
CA LYS A 191 37.33 -4.77 -1.05
C LYS A 191 38.17 -4.15 -2.17
N LEU A 192 37.58 -3.28 -2.99
CA LEU A 192 38.25 -2.63 -4.13
C LEU A 192 38.77 -1.23 -3.80
N LEU A 193 38.41 -0.71 -2.62
CA LEU A 193 38.90 0.54 -2.04
C LEU A 193 39.97 0.23 -0.99
#